data_AF-A0A7S2RR75-F1
#
_entry.id   AF-A0A7S2RR75-F1
#
_cell.length_a   1.000
_cell.length_b   1.000
_cell.length_c   1.000
_cell.angle_alpha   90.00
_cell.angle_beta   90.00
_cell.angle_gamma   90.00
#
_symmetry.space_group_name_H-M   'P 1'
#
loop_
_entity.id
_entity.type
_entity.pdbx_description
1 polymer ?
#
loop_
_entity_poly.entity_id
_entity_poly.type
_entity_poly.pdbx_seq_one_letter_code
_entity_poly.pdbx_strand_id
1 'polypeptide(L)'
;MDKATARCIGALAMLMSGLALRVSMLRLGAIRGKNSEILRSKLFFNWSRAQINTAEYAPMFAILIIVLQMKANHSNDGKLTKRQQTYSYACVIACAMFAAGVLKTELSDKLIPRGTNPLRFAGATARYVLLFLMSLDVVSL
;
A
#
# COMPACT_ATOMS: atom_id res chain seq x y z
N MET A 1 -11.87 -1.56 19.41
CA MET A 1 -11.34 -1.12 18.10
C MET A 1 -12.50 -1.04 17.13
N ASP A 2 -12.69 0.09 16.45
CA ASP A 2 -13.79 0.24 15.50
C ASP A 2 -13.65 -0.73 14.30
N LYS A 3 -14.79 -1.13 13.72
CA LYS A 3 -14.82 -2.08 12.60
C LYS A 3 -14.10 -1.53 11.37
N ALA A 4 -14.16 -0.21 11.11
CA ALA A 4 -13.48 0.40 9.98
C ALA A 4 -11.96 0.31 10.12
N THR A 5 -11.45 0.63 11.31
CA THR A 5 -10.03 0.51 11.67
C THR A 5 -9.51 -0.90 11.46
N ALA A 6 -10.22 -1.90 12.01
CA ALA A 6 -9.83 -3.31 11.87
C ALA A 6 -9.78 -3.76 10.41
N ARG A 7 -10.77 -3.37 9.60
CA ARG A 7 -10.83 -3.69 8.16
C ARG A 7 -9.68 -3.05 7.39
N CYS A 8 -9.37 -1.78 7.66
CA CYS A 8 -8.30 -1.08 6.93
C CYS A 8 -6.92 -1.67 7.24
N ILE A 9 -6.62 -1.91 8.52
CA ILE A 9 -5.36 -2.55 8.94
C ILE A 9 -5.26 -3.97 8.37
N GLY A 10 -6.34 -4.75 8.46
CA GLY A 10 -6.40 -6.08 7.88
C GLY A 10 -6.16 -6.08 6.36
N ALA A 11 -6.77 -5.13 5.64
CA ALA A 11 -6.58 -4.98 4.20
C ALA A 11 -5.14 -4.59 3.83
N LEU A 12 -4.51 -3.68 4.57
CA LEU A 12 -3.09 -3.32 4.39
C LEU A 12 -2.18 -4.53 4.65
N ALA A 13 -2.44 -5.28 5.72
CA ALA A 13 -1.69 -6.48 6.07
C ALA A 13 -1.82 -7.58 5.01
N MET A 14 -3.04 -7.80 4.48
CA MET A 14 -3.29 -8.74 3.39
C MET A 14 -2.59 -8.31 2.10
N LEU A 15 -2.64 -7.03 1.73
CA LEU A 15 -1.96 -6.52 0.55
C LEU A 15 -0.45 -6.72 0.65
N MET A 16 0.16 -6.33 1.77
CA MET A 16 1.60 -6.48 2.02
C MET A 16 2.01 -7.95 2.01
N SER A 17 1.28 -8.80 2.74
CA SER A 17 1.56 -10.24 2.83
C SER A 17 1.40 -10.94 1.48
N GLY A 18 0.38 -10.58 0.70
CA GLY A 18 0.15 -11.13 -0.63
C GLY A 18 1.29 -10.79 -1.61
N LEU A 19 1.76 -9.54 -1.59
CA LEU A 19 2.92 -9.12 -2.39
C LEU A 19 4.19 -9.84 -1.96
N ALA A 20 4.44 -9.95 -0.65
CA ALA A 20 5.59 -10.66 -0.08
C ALA A 20 5.57 -12.16 -0.44
N LEU A 21 4.42 -12.81 -0.31
CA LEU A 21 4.23 -14.22 -0.68
C LEU A 21 4.55 -14.44 -2.16
N ARG A 22 4.07 -13.57 -3.05
CA ARG A 22 4.34 -13.69 -4.48
C ARG A 22 5.82 -13.53 -4.80
N VAL A 23 6.50 -12.56 -4.20
CA VAL A 23 7.96 -12.39 -4.36
C VAL A 23 8.71 -13.63 -3.86
N SER A 24 8.32 -14.18 -2.71
CA SER A 24 8.91 -15.41 -2.16
C SER A 24 8.71 -16.61 -3.08
N MET A 25 7.52 -16.79 -3.68
CA MET A 25 7.27 -17.84 -4.66
C MET A 25 8.15 -17.69 -5.90
N LEU A 26 8.35 -16.47 -6.41
CA LEU A 26 9.25 -16.22 -7.54
C LEU A 26 10.71 -16.58 -7.20
N ARG A 27 11.15 -16.26 -5.97
CA ARG A 27 12.49 -16.65 -5.49
C ARG A 27 12.64 -18.16 -5.38
N LEU A 28 11.66 -18.84 -4.80
CA LEU A 28 11.66 -20.30 -4.68
C LEU A 28 11.67 -20.99 -6.05
N GLY A 29 10.88 -20.48 -7.00
CA GLY A 29 10.88 -20.96 -8.38
C GLY A 29 12.24 -20.81 -9.07
N ALA A 30 12.91 -19.66 -8.88
CA ALA A 30 14.24 -19.42 -9.44
C ALA A 30 15.30 -20.37 -8.85
N ILE A 31 15.26 -20.63 -7.53
CA ILE A 31 16.18 -21.55 -6.85
C ILE A 31 15.96 -22.99 -7.31
N ARG A 32 14.70 -23.46 -7.30
CA ARG A 32 14.37 -24.85 -7.66
C ARG A 32 14.56 -25.15 -9.15
N GLY A 33 14.30 -24.18 -10.02
CA GLY A 33 14.40 -24.34 -11.47
C GLY A 33 15.81 -24.13 -12.04
N LYS A 34 16.83 -23.81 -11.21
CA LYS A 34 18.15 -23.31 -11.64
C LYS A 34 18.06 -22.13 -12.63
N ASN A 35 16.94 -21.41 -12.65
CA ASN A 35 16.63 -20.42 -13.67
C ASN A 35 16.75 -19.03 -13.07
N SER A 36 17.99 -18.62 -12.81
CA SER A 36 18.34 -17.33 -12.19
C SER A 36 17.91 -16.13 -13.04
N GLU A 37 17.59 -16.35 -14.32
CA GLU A 37 17.02 -15.35 -15.23
C GLU A 37 15.68 -14.79 -14.73
N ILE A 38 14.88 -15.58 -14.00
CA ILE A 38 13.62 -15.12 -13.42
C ILE A 38 13.87 -13.96 -12.44
N LEU A 39 14.96 -14.00 -11.67
CA LEU A 39 15.31 -12.92 -10.73
C LEU A 39 15.80 -11.66 -11.45
N ARG A 40 16.28 -11.79 -12.68
CA ARG A 40 16.66 -10.66 -13.55
C ARG A 40 15.51 -10.16 -14.42
N SER A 41 14.37 -10.87 -14.42
CA SER A 41 13.22 -10.52 -15.23
C SER A 41 12.57 -9.22 -14.78
N LYS A 42 11.99 -8.49 -15.74
CA LYS A 42 11.16 -7.31 -15.49
C LYS A 42 9.98 -7.62 -14.57
N LEU A 43 9.43 -8.83 -14.66
CA LEU A 43 8.38 -9.33 -13.80
C LEU A 43 8.81 -9.31 -12.33
N PHE A 44 9.92 -9.97 -12.00
CA PHE A 44 10.43 -10.00 -10.62
C PHE A 44 10.73 -8.59 -10.10
N PHE A 45 11.36 -7.75 -10.91
CA PHE A 45 11.65 -6.36 -10.53
C PHE A 45 10.38 -5.57 -10.20
N ASN A 46 9.32 -5.67 -11.01
CA ASN A 46 8.06 -5.00 -10.76
C ASN A 46 7.38 -5.50 -9.48
N TRP A 47 7.32 -6.82 -9.27
CA TRP A 47 6.76 -7.39 -8.04
C TRP A 47 7.55 -7.00 -6.80
N SER A 48 8.88 -7.04 -6.85
CA SER A 48 9.75 -6.62 -5.75
C SER A 48 9.56 -5.12 -5.45
N ARG A 49 9.45 -4.28 -6.47
CA ARG A 49 9.24 -2.84 -6.30
C ARG A 49 7.87 -2.53 -5.66
N ALA A 50 6.82 -3.21 -6.11
CA ALA A 50 5.50 -3.09 -5.48
C ALA A 50 5.55 -3.54 -4.02
N GLN A 51 6.17 -4.69 -3.74
CA GLN A 51 6.30 -5.24 -2.41
C GLN A 51 7.06 -4.34 -1.44
N ILE A 52 8.27 -3.89 -1.80
CA ILE A 52 9.09 -3.01 -0.95
C ILE A 52 8.32 -1.73 -0.65
N ASN A 53 7.76 -1.10 -1.68
CA ASN A 53 7.10 0.17 -1.49
C ASN A 53 5.75 0.05 -0.76
N THR A 54 5.05 -1.08 -0.83
CA THR A 54 3.92 -1.33 0.07
C THR A 54 4.40 -1.62 1.49
N ALA A 55 5.51 -2.33 1.68
CA ALA A 55 6.09 -2.62 3.00
C ALA A 55 6.62 -1.37 3.72
N GLU A 56 6.98 -0.32 3.00
CA GLU A 56 7.34 0.98 3.59
C GLU A 56 6.10 1.74 4.09
N TYR A 57 5.05 1.84 3.26
CA TYR A 57 3.91 2.73 3.55
C TYR A 57 2.80 2.06 4.35
N ALA A 58 2.53 0.77 4.15
CA ALA A 58 1.44 0.09 4.83
C ALA A 58 1.61 0.08 6.36
N PRO A 59 2.80 -0.17 6.94
CA PRO A 59 3.00 -0.05 8.38
C PRO A 59 2.84 1.39 8.88
N MET A 60 3.32 2.39 8.13
CA MET A 60 3.15 3.80 8.50
C MET A 60 1.67 4.19 8.59
N PHE A 61 0.86 3.80 7.60
CA PHE A 61 -0.58 4.03 7.65
C PHE A 61 -1.25 3.24 8.78
N ALA A 62 -0.87 1.99 9.00
CA ALA A 62 -1.43 1.19 10.08
C ALA A 62 -1.19 1.86 11.45
N ILE A 63 0.04 2.36 11.69
CA ILE A 63 0.38 3.11 12.91
C ILE A 63 -0.48 4.38 13.03
N LEU A 64 -0.60 5.19 11.97
CA LEU A 64 -1.41 6.40 12.00
C LEU A 64 -2.89 6.11 12.29
N ILE A 65 -3.46 5.07 11.67
CA ILE A 65 -4.85 4.64 11.94
C ILE A 65 -5.01 4.22 13.41
N ILE A 66 -4.07 3.44 13.95
CA ILE A 66 -4.09 3.00 15.36
C ILE A 66 -4.02 4.21 16.28
N VAL A 67 -3.11 5.15 16.03
CA VAL A 67 -2.96 6.36 16.85
C VAL A 67 -4.24 7.21 16.81
N LEU A 68 -4.83 7.41 15.64
CA LEU A 68 -6.11 8.12 15.51
C LEU A 68 -7.23 7.41 16.28
N GLN A 69 -7.28 6.07 16.22
CA GLN A 69 -8.24 5.27 16.99
C GLN A 69 -8.01 5.40 18.49
N MET A 70 -6.76 5.39 18.95
CA MET A 70 -6.43 5.61 20.36
C MET A 70 -6.90 7.00 20.81
N LYS A 71 -6.61 8.05 20.03
CA LYS A 71 -7.13 9.41 20.30
C LYS A 71 -8.66 9.41 20.40
N ALA A 72 -9.35 8.78 19.44
CA ALA A 72 -10.81 8.71 19.43
C ALA A 72 -11.39 7.97 20.65
N ASN A 73 -10.69 6.94 21.16
CA ASN A 73 -11.09 6.25 22.39
C ASN A 73 -11.00 7.15 23.63
N HIS A 74 -10.09 8.12 23.64
CA HIS A 74 -9.93 9.06 24.76
C HIS A 74 -10.87 10.27 24.69
N SER A 75 -11.41 10.62 23.52
CA SER A 75 -12.08 11.92 23.31
C SER A 75 -13.44 11.87 22.59
N ASN A 76 -13.75 10.83 21.80
CA ASN A 76 -14.90 10.80 20.89
C ASN A 76 -15.61 9.43 20.88
N ASP A 77 -16.23 9.02 22.00
CA ASP A 77 -17.05 7.79 22.12
C ASP A 77 -16.41 6.50 21.54
N GLY A 78 -15.09 6.46 21.36
CA GLY A 78 -14.38 5.35 20.72
C GLY A 78 -14.50 5.24 19.19
N LYS A 79 -14.99 6.27 18.50
CA LYS A 79 -15.20 6.23 17.04
C LYS A 79 -14.38 7.29 16.31
N LEU A 80 -13.75 6.88 15.22
CA LEU A 80 -13.09 7.81 14.29
C LEU A 80 -14.11 8.77 13.68
N THR A 81 -13.72 10.03 13.49
CA THR A 81 -14.55 10.98 12.75
C THR A 81 -14.74 10.53 11.31
N LYS A 82 -15.83 10.98 10.64
CA LYS A 82 -16.09 10.63 9.23
C LYS A 82 -14.87 10.92 8.33
N ARG A 83 -14.19 12.04 8.58
CA ARG A 83 -12.97 12.46 7.88
C ARG A 83 -11.82 11.45 8.06
N GLN A 84 -11.52 11.06 9.29
CA GLN A 84 -10.47 10.08 9.61
C GLN A 84 -10.80 8.68 9.05
N GLN A 85 -12.07 8.28 9.06
CA GLN A 85 -12.52 7.05 8.41
C GLN A 85 -12.28 7.10 6.90
N THR A 86 -12.62 8.20 6.23
CA THR A 86 -12.36 8.39 4.80
C THR A 86 -10.86 8.27 4.48
N TYR A 87 -9.99 8.87 5.29
CA TYR A 87 -8.54 8.75 5.11
C TYR A 87 -8.04 7.32 5.26
N SER A 88 -8.59 6.59 6.23
CA SER A 88 -8.24 5.19 6.49
C SER A 88 -8.60 4.28 5.30
N TYR A 89 -9.76 4.48 4.67
CA TYR A 89 -10.11 3.76 3.44
C TYR A 89 -9.27 4.21 2.25
N ALA A 90 -9.05 5.52 2.10
CA ALA A 90 -8.31 6.09 0.99
C ALA A 90 -6.85 5.60 0.96
N CYS A 91 -6.21 5.38 2.11
CA CYS A 91 -4.82 4.92 2.14
C CYS A 91 -4.69 3.47 1.64
N VAL A 92 -5.66 2.59 1.97
CA VAL A 92 -5.72 1.22 1.43
C VAL A 92 -5.84 1.25 -0.08
N ILE A 93 -6.77 2.06 -0.60
CA ILE A 93 -6.98 2.23 -2.03
C ILE A 93 -5.73 2.78 -2.70
N ALA A 94 -5.08 3.80 -2.13
CA ALA A 94 -3.87 4.40 -2.70
C ALA A 94 -2.70 3.40 -2.77
N CYS A 95 -2.51 2.58 -1.73
CA CYS A 95 -1.54 1.48 -1.73
C CYS A 95 -1.85 0.44 -2.82
N ALA A 96 -3.13 0.02 -2.93
CA ALA A 96 -3.56 -0.94 -3.95
C ALA A 96 -3.41 -0.38 -5.38
N MET A 97 -3.77 0.87 -5.60
CA MET A 97 -3.60 1.57 -6.89
C MET A 97 -2.12 1.64 -7.27
N PHE A 98 -1.24 2.00 -6.33
CA PHE A 98 0.19 2.03 -6.61
C PHE A 98 0.72 0.64 -7.01
N ALA A 99 0.40 -0.39 -6.22
CA ALA A 99 0.81 -1.76 -6.49
C ALA A 99 0.29 -2.22 -7.87
N ALA A 100 -1.01 -2.02 -8.14
CA ALA A 100 -1.60 -2.34 -9.44
C ALA A 100 -0.94 -1.57 -10.59
N GLY A 101 -0.60 -0.30 -10.39
CA GLY A 101 0.08 0.54 -11.39
C GLY A 101 1.50 0.07 -11.72
N VAL A 102 2.22 -0.45 -10.73
CA VAL A 102 3.55 -1.07 -10.92
C VAL A 102 3.45 -2.45 -11.60
N LEU A 103 2.38 -3.21 -11.32
CA LEU A 103 2.21 -4.54 -11.88
C LEU A 103 1.63 -4.55 -13.30
N LYS A 104 0.80 -3.56 -13.67
CA LYS A 104 0.19 -3.43 -15.01
C LYS A 104 1.11 -2.87 -16.10
N THR A 105 2.38 -2.63 -15.79
CA THR A 105 3.31 -1.92 -16.68
C THR A 105 3.47 -2.60 -18.05
N GLU A 106 3.31 -3.92 -18.18
CA GLU A 106 3.44 -4.61 -19.47
C GLU A 106 2.38 -4.23 -20.52
N LEU A 107 1.14 -3.94 -20.12
CA LEU A 107 0.09 -3.49 -21.05
C LEU A 107 0.23 -2.00 -21.38
N SER A 108 0.65 -1.21 -20.39
CA SER A 108 0.82 0.25 -20.53
C SER A 108 2.07 0.62 -21.33
N ASP A 109 3.13 -0.18 -21.29
CA ASP A 109 4.37 0.05 -22.05
C ASP A 109 4.17 -0.09 -23.56
N LYS A 110 3.13 -0.81 -24.00
CA LYS A 110 2.72 -0.87 -25.42
C LYS A 110 1.96 0.38 -25.89
N LEU A 111 1.21 1.02 -25.00
CA LEU A 111 0.39 2.19 -25.34
C LEU A 111 1.11 3.52 -25.12
N ILE A 112 1.98 3.63 -24.12
CA ILE A 112 2.71 4.87 -23.79
C ILE A 112 4.17 4.51 -23.45
N PRO A 113 5.05 4.39 -24.46
CA PRO A 113 6.41 3.86 -24.30
C PRO A 113 7.35 4.71 -23.43
N ARG A 114 6.90 5.89 -22.96
CA ARG A 114 7.67 6.80 -22.09
C ARG A 114 6.86 7.41 -20.94
N GLY A 115 5.62 6.98 -20.74
CA GLY A 115 4.74 7.54 -19.71
C GLY A 115 4.77 6.71 -18.44
N THR A 116 5.01 7.35 -17.29
CA THR A 116 4.73 6.70 -16.00
C THR A 116 3.25 6.33 -15.94
N ASN A 117 2.95 5.06 -15.66
CA ASN A 117 1.58 4.57 -15.51
C ASN A 117 0.78 5.53 -14.60
N PRO A 118 -0.32 6.14 -15.09
CA PRO A 118 -1.05 7.17 -14.33
C PRO A 118 -1.59 6.63 -13.00
N LEU A 119 -1.91 5.33 -12.93
CA LEU A 119 -2.37 4.68 -11.71
C LEU A 119 -1.27 4.62 -10.65
N ARG A 120 -0.02 4.38 -11.08
CA ARG A 120 1.15 4.40 -10.20
C ARG A 120 1.41 5.82 -9.68
N PHE A 121 1.34 6.82 -10.55
CA PHE A 121 1.53 8.22 -10.15
C PHE A 121 0.44 8.65 -9.16
N ALA A 122 -0.84 8.44 -9.50
CA ALA A 122 -1.97 8.77 -8.65
C ALA A 122 -1.88 8.07 -7.29
N GLY A 123 -1.55 6.77 -7.26
CA GLY A 123 -1.37 6.02 -6.01
C GLY A 123 -0.17 6.50 -5.18
N ALA A 124 0.92 6.96 -5.81
CA ALA A 124 2.06 7.54 -5.10
C ALA A 124 1.69 8.88 -4.46
N THR A 125 1.15 9.81 -5.26
CA THR A 125 0.75 11.15 -4.81
C THR A 125 -0.30 11.08 -3.72
N ALA A 126 -1.32 10.23 -3.88
CA ALA A 126 -2.36 10.04 -2.87
C ALA A 126 -1.78 9.57 -1.53
N ARG A 127 -0.78 8.68 -1.52
CA ARG A 127 -0.14 8.24 -0.27
C ARG A 127 0.59 9.37 0.45
N TYR A 128 1.34 10.20 -0.28
CA TYR A 128 2.02 11.35 0.33
C TYR A 128 1.03 12.35 0.94
N VAL A 129 -0.02 12.68 0.19
CA VAL A 129 -1.07 13.59 0.67
C VAL A 129 -1.77 13.01 1.89
N LEU A 130 -2.13 11.72 1.88
CA LEU A 130 -2.80 11.07 3.01
C LEU A 130 -1.91 10.96 4.24
N LEU A 131 -0.61 10.63 4.08
CA LEU A 131 0.34 10.67 5.19
C LEU A 131 0.34 12.05 5.85
N PHE A 132 0.49 13.10 5.05
CA PHE A 132 0.48 14.48 5.54
C PHE A 132 -0.82 14.82 6.28
N LEU A 133 -1.99 14.57 5.66
CA LEU A 133 -3.28 14.88 6.25
C LEU A 133 -3.56 14.10 7.54
N MET A 134 -3.23 12.81 7.57
CA MET A 134 -3.40 11.99 8.77
C MET A 134 -2.43 12.42 9.87
N SER A 135 -1.19 12.77 9.54
CA SER A 135 -0.24 13.33 10.51
C SER A 135 -0.74 14.64 11.09
N LEU A 136 -1.33 15.52 10.28
CA LEU A 136 -1.97 16.74 10.79
C LEU A 136 -3.09 16.42 11.78
N ASP A 137 -3.99 15.49 11.47
CA ASP A 137 -5.07 15.10 12.40
C ASP A 137 -4.55 14.41 13.68
N VAL A 138 -3.36 13.79 13.62
CA VAL A 138 -2.66 13.26 14.80
C VAL A 138 -2.12 14.41 15.67
N VAL A 139 -1.54 15.46 15.07
CA VAL A 139 -0.89 16.57 15.78
C VAL A 139 -1.87 17.67 16.22
N SER A 140 -2.90 17.95 15.42
CA SER A 140 -3.89 18.98 15.72
C SER A 140 -4.64 18.59 16.99
N LEU A 141 -4.33 19.34 18.04
CA LEU A 141 -4.93 19.40 19.36
C LEU A 141 -5.67 20.74 19.44
#